data_AF-A0A7V9UR50-F1
#
_entry.id   AF-A0A7V9UR50-F1
#
_cell.length_a   1.000
_cell.length_b   1.000
_cell.length_c   1.000
_cell.angle_alpha   90.00
_cell.angle_beta   90.00
_cell.angle_gamma   90.00
#
_symmetry.space_group_name_H-M   'P 1'
#
loop_
_entity.id
_entity.type
_entity.pdbx_description
1 polymer ?
#
loop_
_entity_poly.entity_id
_entity_poly.type
_entity_poly.pdbx_seq_one_letter_code
_entity_poly.pdbx_strand_id
1 'polypeptide(L)'
;MKTIICLVLIVICATQVTPARKLTLIENIDAINVAPFSTATSSGSPALPDLIVRGNEFEFVGNKIVNVYVSNNGTLSSRGCRLALTVRKIGASSVGRVVTAQIPRLQPGKYVKIVVDATSILPVNVNLKDTTFKVVADSTSINPELNEDNNEKWHNLP
;
A
#
# COMPACT_ATOMS: atom_id res chain seq x y z
N MET A 1 -26.86 -55.29 -9.45
CA MET A 1 -26.46 -53.92 -9.84
C MET A 1 -25.06 -53.69 -9.31
N LYS A 2 -24.06 -53.58 -10.19
CA LYS A 2 -22.63 -53.53 -9.83
C LYS A 2 -22.13 -52.10 -10.03
N THR A 3 -21.72 -51.45 -8.94
CA THR A 3 -21.18 -50.09 -8.93
C THR A 3 -19.70 -50.14 -9.27
N ILE A 4 -19.31 -49.54 -10.40
CA ILE A 4 -17.91 -49.36 -10.81
C ILE A 4 -17.48 -47.98 -10.30
N ILE A 5 -16.55 -47.95 -9.35
CA ILE A 5 -15.93 -46.74 -8.82
C ILE A 5 -14.76 -46.40 -9.74
N CYS A 6 -14.88 -45.31 -10.49
CA CYS A 6 -13.86 -44.80 -11.40
C CYS A 6 -12.88 -43.94 -10.58
N LEU A 7 -11.65 -44.44 -10.40
CA LEU A 7 -10.57 -43.79 -9.67
C LEU A 7 -9.88 -42.77 -10.60
N VAL A 8 -10.06 -41.47 -10.33
CA VAL A 8 -9.42 -40.39 -11.09
C VAL A 8 -7.97 -40.23 -10.63
N LEU A 9 -7.04 -40.49 -11.53
CA LEU A 9 -5.59 -40.32 -11.32
C LEU A 9 -5.23 -38.83 -11.48
N ILE A 10 -4.74 -38.19 -10.41
CA ILE A 10 -4.25 -36.81 -10.43
C ILE A 10 -2.78 -36.82 -10.85
N VAL A 11 -2.48 -36.21 -12.00
CA VAL A 11 -1.12 -35.96 -12.49
C VAL A 11 -0.57 -34.74 -11.74
N ILE A 12 0.44 -34.96 -10.89
CA ILE A 12 1.18 -33.91 -10.20
C ILE A 12 2.29 -33.43 -11.13
N CYS A 13 2.15 -32.23 -11.70
CA CYS A 13 3.21 -31.59 -12.47
C CYS A 13 4.16 -30.88 -11.49
N ALA A 14 5.34 -31.45 -11.28
CA ALA A 14 6.40 -30.86 -10.47
C ALA A 14 7.10 -29.73 -11.25
N THR A 15 6.88 -28.48 -10.85
CA THR A 15 7.67 -27.34 -11.34
C THR A 15 9.03 -27.35 -10.65
N GLN A 16 10.08 -27.56 -11.44
CA GLN A 16 11.46 -27.59 -10.98
C GLN A 16 11.93 -26.21 -10.52
N VAL A 17 12.52 -26.17 -9.32
CA VAL A 17 13.19 -25.01 -8.73
C VAL A 17 14.59 -24.90 -9.37
N THR A 18 14.89 -23.78 -10.02
CA THR A 18 16.24 -23.49 -10.53
C THR A 18 17.18 -23.13 -9.35
N PRO A 19 18.38 -23.74 -9.26
CA PRO A 19 19.32 -23.43 -8.19
C PRO A 19 20.00 -22.06 -8.41
N ALA A 20 20.18 -21.33 -7.31
CA ALA A 20 20.90 -20.06 -7.25
C ALA A 20 22.33 -20.21 -7.77
N ARG A 21 22.73 -19.32 -8.69
CA ARG A 21 24.12 -19.20 -9.16
C ARG A 21 25.01 -18.69 -8.01
N LYS A 22 25.89 -19.56 -7.54
CA LYS A 22 27.04 -19.25 -6.68
C LYS A 22 27.95 -18.27 -7.43
N LEU A 23 28.11 -17.05 -6.93
CA LEU A 23 29.05 -16.07 -7.46
C LEU A 23 30.43 -16.37 -6.86
N THR A 24 31.35 -16.83 -7.70
CA THR A 24 32.75 -17.07 -7.33
C THR A 24 33.46 -15.73 -7.27
N LEU A 25 34.02 -15.38 -6.12
CA LEU A 25 34.91 -14.23 -5.95
C LEU A 25 36.21 -14.55 -6.73
N ILE A 26 36.55 -13.73 -7.73
CA ILE A 26 37.87 -13.79 -8.37
C ILE A 26 38.78 -12.89 -7.55
N GLU A 27 39.66 -13.49 -6.74
CA GLU A 27 40.85 -12.82 -6.24
C GLU A 27 41.95 -12.98 -7.27
N ASN A 28 42.28 -11.90 -7.99
CA ASN A 28 43.57 -11.72 -8.65
C ASN A 28 43.78 -10.23 -8.85
N ILE A 29 44.51 -9.63 -7.90
CA ILE A 29 45.02 -8.27 -7.98
C ILE A 29 46.40 -8.39 -8.61
N ASP A 30 46.53 -7.96 -9.87
CA ASP A 30 47.80 -7.50 -10.42
C ASP A 30 47.54 -6.34 -11.38
N ALA A 31 48.39 -5.33 -11.26
CA ALA A 31 48.14 -3.94 -11.61
C ALA A 31 47.76 -3.68 -13.09
N ILE A 32 46.64 -2.99 -13.30
CA ILE A 32 46.44 -2.16 -14.49
C ILE A 32 46.14 -0.74 -14.02
N ASN A 33 47.13 0.13 -14.21
CA ASN A 33 47.04 1.56 -13.97
C ASN A 33 46.19 2.19 -15.09
N VAL A 34 44.86 2.04 -14.99
CA VAL A 34 43.89 2.74 -15.84
C VAL A 34 43.31 3.87 -14.99
N ALA A 35 43.27 5.09 -15.54
CA ALA A 35 42.65 6.26 -14.92
C ALA A 35 41.31 5.88 -14.26
N PRO A 36 40.98 6.41 -13.06
CA PRO A 36 39.79 5.98 -12.34
C PRO A 36 38.55 6.27 -13.17
N PHE A 37 38.02 5.24 -13.84
CA PHE A 37 36.63 5.20 -14.23
C PHE A 37 35.87 5.23 -12.91
N SER A 38 35.43 6.42 -12.52
CA SER A 38 34.57 6.63 -11.39
C SER A 38 33.25 5.94 -11.72
N THR A 39 33.14 4.64 -11.44
CA THR A 39 31.86 4.04 -11.10
C THR A 39 31.49 4.64 -9.76
N ALA A 40 30.93 5.85 -9.81
CA ALA A 40 29.97 6.26 -8.82
C ALA A 40 28.80 5.26 -8.93
N THR A 41 28.97 4.09 -8.31
CA THR A 41 27.85 3.30 -7.83
C THR A 41 27.24 4.20 -6.77
N SER A 42 26.41 5.16 -7.20
CA SER A 42 25.49 5.80 -6.30
C SER A 42 24.69 4.64 -5.73
N SER A 43 24.94 4.31 -4.47
CA SER A 43 24.07 3.51 -3.62
C SER A 43 22.76 4.29 -3.39
N GLY A 44 22.16 4.76 -4.49
CA GLY A 44 20.97 5.56 -4.50
C GLY A 44 19.86 4.66 -4.02
N SER A 45 19.18 5.09 -2.96
CA SER A 45 17.91 4.50 -2.57
C SER A 45 17.05 4.29 -3.81
N PRO A 46 16.34 3.15 -3.93
CA PRO A 46 15.49 2.89 -5.06
C PRO A 46 14.53 4.08 -5.30
N ALA A 47 14.43 4.52 -6.55
CA ALA A 47 13.57 5.64 -6.91
C ALA A 47 12.10 5.18 -6.97
N LEU A 48 11.39 5.28 -5.86
CA LEU A 48 10.00 4.84 -5.70
C LEU A 48 9.15 5.94 -5.04
N PRO A 49 7.82 5.95 -5.26
CA PRO A 49 6.88 6.73 -4.46
C PRO A 49 6.81 6.21 -3.01
N ASP A 50 6.23 7.02 -2.12
CA ASP A 50 5.95 6.66 -0.71
C ASP A 50 4.74 7.44 -0.20
N LEU A 51 3.55 6.86 -0.31
CA LEU A 51 2.24 7.46 -0.07
C LEU A 51 1.81 7.28 1.37
N ILE A 52 1.91 8.36 2.14
CA ILE A 52 1.60 8.36 3.57
C ILE A 52 0.26 9.03 3.83
N VAL A 53 -0.61 8.39 4.62
CA VAL A 53 -1.77 9.05 5.22
C VAL A 53 -1.31 9.85 6.43
N ARG A 54 -1.47 11.18 6.39
CA ARG A 54 -0.99 12.06 7.46
C ARG A 54 -1.85 11.91 8.71
N GLY A 55 -1.19 11.59 9.82
CA GLY A 55 -1.83 10.98 10.98
C GLY A 55 -2.44 11.90 12.03
N ASN A 56 -2.25 13.21 11.94
CA ASN A 56 -2.70 14.14 12.98
C ASN A 56 -3.92 14.96 12.54
N GLU A 57 -4.43 14.72 11.32
CA GLU A 57 -5.22 15.71 10.56
C GLU A 57 -6.49 15.10 9.94
N PHE A 58 -7.19 14.20 10.65
CA PHE A 58 -8.58 13.92 10.27
C PHE A 58 -9.42 15.16 10.59
N GLU A 59 -9.59 16.01 9.58
CA GLU A 59 -10.39 17.22 9.68
C GLU A 59 -11.84 16.86 9.33
N PHE A 60 -12.66 16.66 10.36
CA PHE A 60 -14.07 16.35 10.20
C PHE A 60 -14.86 17.57 9.73
N VAL A 61 -15.51 17.47 8.58
CA VAL A 61 -16.33 18.53 7.98
C VAL A 61 -17.79 18.12 8.10
N GLY A 62 -18.40 18.40 9.26
CA GLY A 62 -19.75 17.94 9.56
C GLY A 62 -19.82 16.49 10.04
N ASN A 63 -20.98 15.87 9.90
CA ASN A 63 -21.26 14.61 10.60
C ASN A 63 -20.63 13.38 9.93
N LYS A 64 -20.52 13.37 8.59
CA LYS A 64 -20.15 12.16 7.82
C LYS A 64 -19.06 12.39 6.78
N ILE A 65 -18.46 13.58 6.76
CA ILE A 65 -17.40 13.92 5.81
C ILE A 65 -16.12 14.18 6.60
N VAL A 66 -14.99 13.71 6.07
CA VAL A 66 -13.66 13.95 6.62
C VAL A 66 -12.70 14.32 5.50
N ASN A 67 -11.84 15.30 5.74
CA ASN A 67 -10.69 15.56 4.90
C ASN A 67 -9.52 14.68 5.38
N VAL A 68 -8.93 13.95 4.43
CA VAL A 68 -7.74 13.14 4.64
C VAL A 68 -6.60 13.72 3.83
N TYR A 69 -5.46 13.93 4.47
CA TYR A 69 -4.26 14.43 3.81
C TYR A 69 -3.35 13.25 3.44
N VAL A 70 -3.01 13.14 2.17
CA VAL A 70 -2.09 12.11 1.64
C VAL A 70 -0.88 12.81 1.06
N SER A 71 0.33 12.37 1.41
CA SER A 71 1.58 12.88 0.85
C SER A 71 2.40 11.81 0.16
N ASN A 72 3.18 12.20 -0.84
CA ASN A 72 4.21 11.36 -1.43
C ASN A 72 5.58 11.82 -0.91
N ASN A 73 6.17 11.04 -0.01
CA ASN A 73 7.49 11.30 0.57
C ASN A 73 8.62 10.59 -0.20
N GLY A 74 8.28 9.84 -1.25
CA GLY A 74 9.23 9.16 -2.09
C GLY A 74 9.93 10.12 -3.06
N THR A 75 10.82 9.56 -3.86
CA THR A 75 11.60 10.32 -4.86
C THR A 75 11.00 10.24 -6.26
N LEU A 76 9.98 9.39 -6.47
CA LEU A 76 9.26 9.23 -7.74
C LEU A 76 7.77 9.58 -7.58
N SER A 77 7.12 10.07 -8.64
CA SER A 77 5.69 10.39 -8.59
C SER A 77 4.82 9.12 -8.52
N SER A 78 3.79 9.11 -7.69
CA SER A 78 2.79 8.03 -7.72
C SER A 78 1.95 8.08 -9.00
N ARG A 79 1.31 6.97 -9.35
CA ARG A 79 0.15 6.88 -10.25
C ARG A 79 -1.11 7.27 -9.49
N GLY A 80 -2.13 7.74 -10.20
CA GLY A 80 -3.45 7.96 -9.59
C GLY A 80 -4.05 6.65 -9.10
N CYS A 81 -4.46 6.61 -7.84
CA CYS A 81 -4.89 5.41 -7.11
C CYS A 81 -6.12 5.69 -6.24
N ARG A 82 -6.45 4.80 -5.30
CA ARG A 82 -7.61 4.96 -4.40
C ARG A 82 -7.22 5.11 -2.95
N LEU A 83 -7.95 5.96 -2.25
CA LEU A 83 -8.04 5.99 -0.81
C LEU A 83 -9.25 5.15 -0.39
N ALA A 84 -9.09 4.22 0.56
CA ALA A 84 -10.21 3.50 1.17
C ALA A 84 -10.40 3.94 2.62
N LEU A 85 -11.61 4.38 2.97
CA LEU A 85 -12.04 4.56 4.36
C LEU A 85 -12.93 3.37 4.74
N THR A 86 -12.50 2.60 5.73
CA THR A 86 -13.23 1.46 6.26
C THR A 86 -13.65 1.73 7.69
N VAL A 87 -14.95 1.86 7.92
CA VAL A 87 -15.52 1.88 9.27
C VAL A 87 -15.48 0.45 9.82
N ARG A 88 -14.83 0.28 10.97
CA ARG A 88 -14.58 -1.01 11.63
C ARG A 88 -15.41 -1.19 12.90
N LYS A 89 -15.79 -0.11 13.57
CA LYS A 89 -16.72 -0.16 14.72
C LYS A 89 -17.66 1.03 14.74
N ILE A 90 -18.90 0.80 15.16
CA ILE A 90 -19.88 1.83 15.51
C ILE A 90 -20.34 1.51 16.94
N GLY A 91 -19.95 2.33 17.91
CA GLY A 91 -20.10 2.00 19.32
C GLY A 91 -19.40 0.67 19.65
N ALA A 92 -20.12 -0.27 20.28
CA ALA A 92 -19.61 -1.60 20.62
C ALA A 92 -19.66 -2.61 19.45
N SER A 93 -20.34 -2.28 18.34
CA SER A 93 -20.57 -3.22 17.25
C SER A 93 -19.46 -3.17 16.20
N SER A 94 -18.87 -4.33 15.90
CA SER A 94 -17.94 -4.49 14.78
C SER A 94 -18.68 -4.46 13.44
N VAL A 95 -18.14 -3.72 12.49
CA VAL A 95 -18.67 -3.58 11.12
C VAL A 95 -17.52 -3.61 10.09
N GLY A 96 -17.83 -3.67 8.80
CA GLY A 96 -16.84 -3.66 7.72
C GLY A 96 -17.34 -2.87 6.53
N ARG A 97 -17.67 -1.58 6.73
CA ARG A 97 -18.28 -0.75 5.70
C ARG A 97 -17.24 0.16 5.07
N VAL A 98 -17.19 0.21 3.74
CA VAL A 98 -16.10 0.85 3.00
C VAL A 98 -16.65 1.89 2.02
N VAL A 99 -16.00 3.05 1.98
CA VAL A 99 -16.13 4.02 0.89
C VAL A 99 -14.75 4.34 0.34
N THR A 100 -14.67 4.67 -0.95
CA THR A 100 -13.42 4.98 -1.62
C THR A 100 -13.44 6.36 -2.25
N ALA A 101 -12.29 7.01 -2.28
CA ALA A 101 -12.07 8.27 -3.00
C ALA A 101 -10.85 8.14 -3.93
N GLN A 102 -10.77 9.01 -4.95
CA GLN A 102 -9.63 9.04 -5.88
C GLN A 102 -8.48 9.84 -5.28
N ILE A 103 -7.28 9.29 -5.36
CA ILE A 103 -6.02 10.01 -5.14
C ILE A 103 -5.44 10.32 -6.52
N PRO A 104 -5.24 11.59 -6.89
CA PRO A 104 -4.60 11.92 -8.15
C PRO A 104 -3.12 11.52 -8.15
N ARG A 105 -2.48 11.57 -9.34
CA ARG A 105 -1.03 11.45 -9.45
C ARG A 105 -0.34 12.45 -8.50
N LEU A 106 0.55 11.99 -7.62
CA LEU A 106 1.18 12.85 -6.62
C LEU A 106 2.69 12.93 -6.85
N GLN A 107 3.19 14.15 -7.06
CA GLN A 107 4.62 14.40 -7.25
C GLN A 107 5.41 14.20 -5.95
N PRO A 108 6.71 13.89 -6.03
CA PRO A 108 7.60 13.84 -4.86
C PRO A 108 7.49 15.09 -3.98
N GLY A 109 7.41 14.90 -2.66
CA GLY A 109 7.31 15.95 -1.66
C GLY A 109 6.00 16.74 -1.67
N LYS A 110 5.00 16.34 -2.46
CA LYS A 110 3.68 16.99 -2.50
C LYS A 110 2.65 16.24 -1.66
N TYR A 111 1.60 16.96 -1.31
CA TYR A 111 0.44 16.40 -0.62
C TYR A 111 -0.86 16.90 -1.26
N VAL A 112 -1.93 16.16 -1.00
CA VAL A 112 -3.27 16.47 -1.47
C VAL A 112 -4.27 16.26 -0.34
N LYS A 113 -5.29 17.11 -0.31
CA LYS A 113 -6.45 16.97 0.56
C LYS A 113 -7.54 16.19 -0.17
N ILE A 114 -7.91 15.03 0.35
CA ILE A 114 -8.96 14.17 -0.19
C ILE A 114 -10.20 14.30 0.68
N VAL A 115 -11.30 14.76 0.10
CA VAL A 115 -12.60 14.79 0.78
C VAL A 115 -13.22 13.39 0.68
N VAL A 116 -13.56 12.80 1.83
CA VAL A 116 -14.20 11.49 1.90
C VAL A 116 -15.58 11.65 2.51
N ASP A 117 -16.62 11.33 1.73
CA ASP A 117 -18.01 11.32 2.18
C ASP A 117 -18.44 9.89 2.56
N ALA A 118 -18.66 9.65 3.86
CA ALA A 118 -19.09 8.37 4.40
C ALA A 118 -20.63 8.25 4.53
N THR A 119 -21.40 9.16 3.93
CA THR A 119 -22.87 9.20 4.06
C THR A 119 -23.54 7.89 3.65
N SER A 120 -23.07 7.27 2.57
CA SER A 120 -23.62 6.01 2.05
C SER A 120 -23.33 4.79 2.94
N ILE A 121 -22.33 4.88 3.82
CA ILE A 121 -21.90 3.75 4.66
C ILE A 121 -22.30 3.90 6.13
N LEU A 122 -22.71 5.10 6.57
CA LEU A 122 -23.09 5.36 7.96
C LEU A 122 -24.61 5.47 8.13
N PRO A 123 -25.20 4.86 9.17
CA PRO A 123 -26.60 5.10 9.54
C PRO A 123 -26.88 6.60 9.73
N VAL A 124 -28.13 7.03 9.57
CA VAL A 124 -28.52 8.46 9.62
C VAL A 124 -28.01 9.16 10.88
N ASN A 125 -28.16 8.52 12.05
CA ASN A 125 -27.85 9.10 13.37
C ASN A 125 -26.42 8.83 13.87
N VAL A 126 -25.49 8.43 12.99
CA VAL A 126 -24.11 8.13 13.37
C VAL A 126 -23.17 9.15 12.74
N ASN A 127 -22.36 9.80 13.58
CA ASN A 127 -21.27 10.65 13.12
C ASN A 127 -19.99 9.83 12.89
N LEU A 128 -19.25 10.13 11.84
CA LEU A 128 -18.00 9.47 11.50
C LEU A 128 -16.94 9.60 12.61
N LYS A 129 -16.84 10.78 13.23
CA LYS A 129 -15.88 11.06 14.31
C LYS A 129 -16.05 10.17 15.55
N ASP A 130 -17.25 9.62 15.75
CA ASP A 130 -17.61 8.78 16.90
C ASP A 130 -17.43 7.27 16.58
N THR A 131 -16.93 6.94 15.39
CA THR A 131 -16.65 5.56 14.95
C THR A 131 -15.17 5.21 15.09
N THR A 132 -14.83 3.92 15.03
CA THR A 132 -13.45 3.48 14.76
C THR A 132 -13.35 3.18 13.27
N PHE A 133 -12.45 3.85 12.58
CA PHE A 133 -12.21 3.62 11.16
C PHE A 133 -10.73 3.60 10.82
N LYS A 134 -10.45 3.01 9.66
CA LYS A 134 -9.13 2.88 9.07
C LYS A 134 -9.14 3.54 7.70
N VAL A 135 -8.09 4.28 7.40
CA VAL A 135 -7.87 4.85 6.07
C VAL A 135 -6.60 4.24 5.49
N VAL A 136 -6.66 3.83 4.22
CA VAL A 136 -5.53 3.26 3.48
C VAL A 136 -5.36 4.02 2.18
N ALA A 137 -4.20 4.66 2.00
CA ALA A 137 -3.76 5.19 0.71
C ALA A 137 -3.29 4.05 -0.19
N ASP A 138 -3.44 4.24 -1.50
CA ASP A 138 -3.28 3.19 -2.52
C ASP A 138 -3.90 1.84 -2.15
N SER A 139 -5.20 1.85 -1.81
CA SER A 139 -5.95 0.61 -1.58
C SER A 139 -6.07 -0.29 -2.82
N THR A 140 -5.52 0.15 -3.96
CA THR A 140 -5.43 -0.60 -5.22
C THR A 140 -4.09 -1.32 -5.40
N SER A 141 -3.08 -1.00 -4.57
CA SER A 141 -1.72 -1.55 -4.62
C SER A 141 -1.09 -1.48 -6.01
N ILE A 142 -1.24 -0.33 -6.68
CA ILE A 142 -0.73 -0.13 -8.04
C ILE A 142 0.61 0.63 -8.08
N ASN A 143 0.98 1.26 -6.97
CA ASN A 143 2.26 1.89 -6.75
C ASN A 143 3.08 0.95 -5.86
N PRO A 144 4.16 0.35 -6.37
CA PRO A 144 5.19 -0.19 -5.51
C PRO A 144 5.86 0.95 -4.75
N GLU A 145 5.91 0.87 -3.42
CA GLU A 145 6.31 1.98 -2.56
C GLU A 145 7.62 1.69 -1.81
N LEU A 146 8.26 2.73 -1.28
CA LEU A 146 9.41 2.56 -0.40
C LEU A 146 9.03 1.84 0.90
N ASN A 147 7.83 2.10 1.41
CA ASN A 147 7.32 1.51 2.63
C ASN A 147 5.79 1.32 2.55
N GLU A 148 5.35 0.09 2.29
CA GLU A 148 3.93 -0.26 2.20
C GLU A 148 3.18 -0.17 3.54
N ASP A 149 3.90 -0.13 4.68
CA ASP A 149 3.30 -0.16 6.02
C ASP A 149 2.88 1.24 6.51
N ASN A 150 3.24 2.32 5.81
CA ASN A 150 2.94 3.70 6.21
C ASN A 150 1.71 4.31 5.49
N ASN A 151 1.10 3.54 4.60
CA ASN A 151 -0.09 3.95 3.84
C ASN A 151 -1.37 3.96 4.69
N GLU A 152 -1.30 3.44 5.91
CA GLU A 152 -2.46 3.20 6.76
C GLU A 152 -2.50 4.14 7.97
N LYS A 153 -3.72 4.61 8.29
CA LYS A 153 -3.98 5.32 9.54
C LYS A 153 -5.29 4.93 10.17
N TRP A 154 -5.28 4.83 11.50
CA TRP A 154 -6.46 4.57 12.32
C TRP A 154 -6.98 5.81 13.03
N HIS A 155 -8.30 5.88 13.16
CA HIS A 155 -9.03 6.79 14.04
C HIS A 155 -9.74 5.99 15.13
N ASN A 156 -9.61 6.42 16.39
CA ASN A 156 -10.21 5.77 17.57
C ASN A 156 -9.92 4.26 17.65
N LEU A 157 -8.72 3.83 17.27
CA LEU A 157 -8.24 2.48 17.62
C LEU A 157 -7.80 2.52 19.09
N PRO A 158 -8.36 1.69 19.97
CA PRO A 158 -8.00 1.62 21.38
C PRO A 158 -6.59 1.05 21.59
#